data_AF-A0A949B1I5-F1
#
_entry.id   AF-A0A949B1I5-F1
#
_cell.length_a   1.000
_cell.length_b   1.000
_cell.length_c   1.000
_cell.angle_alpha   90.00
_cell.angle_beta   90.00
_cell.angle_gamma   90.00
#
_symmetry.space_group_name_H-M   'P 1'
#
loop_
_entity.id
_entity.type
_entity.pdbx_description
1 polymer ?
#
loop_
_entity_poly.entity_id
_entity_poly.type
_entity_poly.pdbx_seq_one_letter_code
_entity_poly.pdbx_strand_id
1 'polypeptide(L)'
;MSHKLCDINLKERHIIMSTTKIHITCDPELLKRLNKLSGKRSRSKFITEAIREKISREDLKSIVSECAGAWKIDNHKNLKTIKSVIEEINNLRKDSDTRIKELFNE
;
A
#
# COMPACT_ATOMS: atom_id res chain seq x y z
N MET A 1 2.56 17.91 -32.50
CA MET A 1 3.64 17.22 -31.75
C MET A 1 3.01 16.04 -31.03
N SER A 2 3.55 14.86 -31.27
CA SER A 2 2.95 13.57 -30.91
C SER A 2 3.06 13.33 -29.40
N HIS A 3 1.94 13.34 -28.68
CA HIS A 3 1.84 12.81 -27.33
C HIS A 3 1.86 11.28 -27.42
N LYS A 4 3.06 10.70 -27.46
CA LYS A 4 3.25 9.28 -27.18
C LYS A 4 3.11 9.09 -25.67
N LEU A 5 1.88 8.85 -25.21
CA LEU A 5 1.64 8.30 -23.88
C LEU A 5 0.70 7.11 -24.01
N CYS A 6 1.16 6.01 -23.43
CA CYS A 6 0.44 4.78 -23.13
C CYS A 6 0.17 3.82 -24.29
N ASP A 7 1.23 3.39 -24.98
CA ASP A 7 1.33 1.97 -25.32
C ASP A 7 1.71 1.20 -24.05
N ILE A 8 0.78 1.12 -23.09
CA ILE A 8 0.89 0.13 -22.02
C ILE A 8 0.63 -1.21 -22.69
N ASN A 9 1.72 -1.85 -23.10
CA ASN A 9 1.76 -3.14 -23.74
C ASN A 9 1.02 -4.19 -22.87
N LEU A 10 -0.26 -4.38 -23.14
CA LEU A 10 -1.15 -5.32 -22.46
C LEU A 10 -0.82 -6.80 -22.78
N LYS A 11 0.29 -7.10 -23.49
CA LYS A 11 0.67 -8.48 -23.85
C LYS A 11 1.39 -9.27 -22.76
N GLU A 12 1.68 -8.69 -21.59
CA GLU A 12 2.41 -9.40 -20.52
C GLU A 12 1.54 -9.86 -19.34
N ARG A 13 0.21 -9.90 -19.48
CA ARG A 13 -0.69 -10.44 -18.44
C ARG A 13 -0.93 -11.94 -18.55
N HIS A 14 0.13 -12.69 -18.79
CA HIS A 14 0.21 -14.09 -18.39
C HIS A 14 1.40 -14.21 -17.43
N ILE A 15 1.26 -13.64 -16.23
CA ILE A 15 2.16 -13.96 -15.13
C ILE A 15 1.88 -15.42 -14.79
N ILE A 16 2.59 -16.32 -15.46
CA ILE A 16 2.80 -17.68 -14.97
C ILE A 16 3.33 -17.45 -13.56
N MET A 17 2.55 -17.80 -12.54
CA MET A 17 2.94 -17.62 -11.14
C MET A 17 4.14 -18.53 -10.87
N SER A 18 5.33 -18.04 -11.20
CA SER A 18 6.58 -18.77 -11.06
C SER A 18 6.85 -18.94 -9.57
N THR A 19 6.89 -20.20 -9.14
CA THR A 19 7.13 -20.54 -7.74
C THR A 19 8.61 -20.79 -7.54
N THR A 20 9.25 -19.96 -6.73
CA THR A 20 10.65 -20.14 -6.33
C THR A 20 10.72 -20.91 -5.01
N LYS A 21 11.55 -21.96 -4.96
CA LYS A 21 11.78 -22.74 -3.75
C LYS A 21 12.92 -22.14 -2.94
N ILE A 22 12.74 -22.08 -1.63
CA ILE A 22 13.74 -21.62 -0.67
C ILE A 22 13.92 -22.71 0.39
N HIS A 23 15.16 -23.02 0.76
CA HIS A 23 15.47 -23.91 1.88
C HIS A 23 15.60 -23.08 3.16
N ILE A 24 14.80 -23.40 4.19
CA ILE A 24 14.74 -22.64 5.43
C ILE A 24 14.98 -23.60 6.59
N THR A 25 15.97 -23.30 7.44
CA THR A 25 16.18 -24.00 8.71
C THR A 25 15.23 -23.43 9.76
N CYS A 26 14.48 -24.29 10.45
CA CYS A 26 13.45 -23.89 11.39
C CYS A 26 13.63 -24.64 12.71
N ASP A 27 13.37 -23.96 13.82
CA ASP A 27 13.37 -24.56 15.14
C ASP A 27 12.34 -25.71 15.22
N PRO A 28 12.69 -26.87 15.79
CA PRO A 28 11.80 -28.03 15.83
C PRO A 28 10.53 -27.79 16.67
N GLU A 29 10.57 -26.95 17.71
CA GLU A 29 9.38 -26.60 18.49
C GLU A 29 8.45 -25.69 17.66
N LEU A 30 9.03 -24.70 16.98
CA LEU A 30 8.28 -23.82 16.07
C LEU A 30 7.60 -24.62 14.95
N LEU A 31 8.31 -25.60 14.38
CA LEU A 31 7.77 -26.49 13.35
C LEU A 31 6.60 -27.33 13.88
N LYS A 32 6.67 -27.84 15.12
CA LYS A 32 5.55 -28.55 15.75
C LYS A 32 4.33 -27.64 15.92
N ARG A 33 4.53 -26.41 16.38
CA ARG A 33 3.44 -25.42 16.53
C ARG A 33 2.81 -25.06 15.18
N LEU A 34 3.64 -24.79 14.18
CA LEU A 34 3.19 -24.54 12.81
C LEU A 34 2.34 -25.71 12.28
N ASN A 35 2.81 -26.94 12.44
CA ASN A 35 2.07 -28.13 12.01
C ASN A 35 0.72 -28.27 12.72
N LYS A 36 0.61 -27.88 13.99
CA LYS A 36 -0.66 -27.88 14.74
C LYS A 36 -1.64 -26.82 14.21
N LEU A 37 -1.15 -25.65 13.80
CA LEU A 37 -1.96 -24.54 13.32
C LEU A 37 -2.39 -24.70 11.86
N SER A 38 -1.44 -24.97 10.96
CA SER A 38 -1.72 -25.04 9.52
C SER A 38 -2.19 -26.44 9.11
N GLY A 39 -1.64 -27.49 9.74
CA GLY A 39 -1.66 -28.85 9.23
C GLY A 39 -0.52 -29.14 8.25
N LYS A 40 -0.24 -30.43 7.99
CA LYS A 40 0.99 -30.89 7.29
C LYS A 40 1.11 -30.40 5.83
N ARG A 41 0.00 -30.17 5.12
CA ARG A 41 -0.05 -29.86 3.67
C ARG A 41 -0.14 -28.36 3.33
N SER A 42 -0.40 -27.50 4.29
CA SER A 42 -0.65 -26.05 4.08
C SER A 42 0.49 -25.15 4.55
N ARG A 43 1.64 -25.74 4.93
CA ARG A 43 2.81 -25.02 5.46
C ARG A 43 3.31 -23.92 4.54
N SER A 44 3.40 -24.19 3.23
CA SER A 44 3.86 -23.19 2.25
C SER A 44 2.94 -21.98 2.23
N LYS A 45 1.62 -22.20 2.12
CA LYS A 45 0.62 -21.13 2.12
C LYS A 45 0.71 -20.29 3.40
N PHE A 46 0.75 -20.94 4.56
CA PHE A 46 0.85 -20.26 5.85
C PHE A 46 2.12 -19.42 5.96
N ILE A 47 3.27 -19.98 5.59
CA ILE A 47 4.55 -19.26 5.62
C ILE A 47 4.53 -18.07 4.66
N THR A 48 4.01 -18.24 3.44
CA THR A 48 3.90 -17.14 2.47
C THR A 48 3.00 -16.01 3.00
N GLU A 49 1.89 -16.35 3.63
CA GLU A 49 0.97 -15.38 4.21
C GLU A 49 1.59 -14.63 5.39
N ALA A 50 2.26 -15.35 6.30
CA ALA A 50 2.99 -14.75 7.42
C ALA A 50 4.14 -13.84 6.96
N ILE A 51 4.88 -14.22 5.91
CA ILE A 51 5.93 -13.38 5.32
C ILE A 51 5.33 -12.10 4.72
N ARG A 52 4.23 -12.21 3.96
CA ARG A 52 3.54 -11.03 3.41
C ARG A 52 3.10 -10.08 4.50
N GLU A 53 2.46 -10.60 5.55
CA GLU A 53 2.02 -9.79 6.68
C GLU A 53 3.20 -9.08 7.35
N LYS A 54 4.31 -9.80 7.57
CA LYS A 54 5.50 -9.23 8.20
C LYS A 54 6.12 -8.12 7.35
N ILE A 55 6.25 -8.33 6.04
CA ILE A 55 6.75 -7.31 5.11
C ILE A 55 5.87 -6.07 5.17
N SER A 56 4.54 -6.23 5.03
CA SER A 56 3.61 -5.08 5.08
C SER A 56 3.70 -4.31 6.40
N ARG A 57 3.95 -4.98 7.53
CA ARG A 57 4.14 -4.31 8.83
C ARG A 57 5.45 -3.53 8.89
N GLU A 58 6.55 -4.06 8.35
CA GLU A 58 7.82 -3.35 8.32
C GLU A 58 7.77 -2.15 7.35
N ASP A 59 7.14 -2.31 6.19
CA ASP A 59 6.93 -1.22 5.24
C ASP A 59 6.11 -0.09 5.87
N LEU A 60 5.00 -0.43 6.53
CA LEU A 60 4.19 0.55 7.26
C LEU A 60 5.00 1.26 8.34
N LYS A 61 5.84 0.54 9.07
CA LYS A 61 6.69 1.12 10.11
C LYS A 61 7.71 2.11 9.52
N SER A 62 8.30 1.80 8.37
CA SER A 62 9.17 2.72 7.63
C SER A 62 8.42 3.99 7.24
N ILE A 63 7.27 3.83 6.60
CA ILE A 63 6.44 4.94 6.14
C ILE A 63 6.00 5.83 7.31
N VAL A 64 5.57 5.24 8.43
CA VAL A 64 5.19 6.00 9.63
C VAL A 64 6.37 6.77 10.20
N SER A 65 7.57 6.19 10.17
CA SER A 65 8.80 6.88 10.59
C SER A 65 9.16 8.03 9.65
N GLU A 66 9.05 7.84 8.33
CA GLU A 66 9.32 8.87 7.33
C GLU A 66 8.30 10.01 7.39
N CYS A 67 7.03 9.66 7.61
CA CYS A 67 5.93 10.61 7.77
C CYS A 67 5.85 11.20 9.18
N ALA A 68 6.77 10.83 10.09
CA ALA A 68 6.77 11.35 11.45
C ALA A 68 6.99 12.86 11.43
N GLY A 69 5.97 13.61 11.85
CA GLY A 69 5.99 15.07 11.84
C GLY A 69 5.62 15.70 10.49
N ALA A 70 5.18 14.93 9.50
CA ALA A 70 4.59 15.47 8.27
C ALA A 70 3.39 16.38 8.59
N TRP A 71 2.58 16.01 9.59
CA TRP A 71 1.38 16.76 10.02
C TRP A 71 1.64 17.76 11.16
N LYS A 72 2.85 18.32 11.27
CA LYS A 72 3.11 19.42 12.22
C LYS A 72 2.35 20.68 11.80
N ILE A 73 1.81 21.41 12.77
CA ILE A 73 1.11 22.69 12.56
C ILE A 73 2.04 23.71 11.87
N ASP A 74 3.35 23.64 12.12
CA ASP A 74 4.34 24.52 11.47
C ASP A 74 4.41 24.29 9.95
N ASN A 75 4.26 23.05 9.50
CA ASN A 75 4.23 22.69 8.07
C ASN A 75 2.87 23.00 7.42
N HIS A 76 1.79 23.02 8.22
CA HIS A 76 0.43 23.19 7.73
C HIS A 76 -0.35 24.21 8.56
N LYS A 77 0.00 25.49 8.41
CA LYS A 77 -0.66 26.60 9.12
C LYS A 77 -2.17 26.67 8.85
N ASN A 78 -2.60 26.28 7.65
CA ASN A 78 -4.01 26.22 7.26
C ASN A 78 -4.80 25.14 8.04
N LEU A 79 -4.12 24.22 8.72
CA LEU A 79 -4.75 23.16 9.51
C LEU A 79 -4.72 23.44 11.03
N LYS A 80 -4.35 24.66 11.43
CA LYS A 80 -4.17 25.03 12.84
C LYS A 80 -5.48 25.09 13.65
N THR A 81 -6.59 25.47 13.03
CA THR A 81 -7.89 25.64 13.71
C THR A 81 -8.97 24.87 12.96
N ILE A 82 -10.00 24.41 13.67
CA ILE A 82 -11.15 23.72 13.04
C ILE A 82 -11.74 24.55 11.88
N LYS A 83 -11.85 25.88 12.03
CA LYS A 83 -12.33 26.77 10.97
C LYS A 83 -11.46 26.73 9.71
N SER A 84 -10.13 26.78 9.88
CA SER A 84 -9.19 26.80 8.75
C SER A 84 -9.13 25.42 8.06
N VAL A 85 -9.27 24.34 8.81
CA VAL A 85 -9.42 22.97 8.26
C VAL A 85 -10.67 22.88 7.39
N ILE A 86 -11.81 23.41 7.86
CA ILE A 86 -13.07 23.39 7.09
C ILE A 86 -12.92 24.19 5.79
N GLU A 87 -12.28 25.36 5.84
CA GLU A 87 -12.01 26.19 4.68
C GLU A 87 -11.12 25.47 3.65
N GLU A 88 -10.03 24.86 4.10
CA GLU A 88 -9.12 24.07 3.25
C GLU A 88 -9.87 22.90 2.57
N ILE A 89 -10.68 22.13 3.31
CA ILE A 89 -11.48 21.04 2.74
C ILE A 89 -12.48 21.56 1.70
N ASN A 90 -13.12 22.71 1.96
CA ASN A 90 -14.06 23.30 1.01
C ASN A 90 -13.37 23.74 -0.28
N ASN A 91 -12.15 24.27 -0.19
CA ASN A 91 -11.35 24.61 -1.37
C ASN A 91 -10.96 23.36 -2.16
N LEU A 92 -10.48 22.30 -1.48
CA LEU A 92 -10.17 21.01 -2.12
C LEU A 92 -11.37 20.38 -2.85
N ARG A 93 -12.58 20.53 -2.28
CA ARG A 93 -13.83 20.08 -2.93
C ARG A 93 -14.13 20.92 -4.17
N LYS A 94 -14.05 22.24 -4.07
CA LYS A 94 -14.27 23.14 -5.21
C LYS A 94 -13.32 22.83 -6.36
N ASP A 95 -12.03 22.64 -6.06
CA ASP A 95 -11.01 22.29 -7.06
C ASP A 95 -11.29 20.94 -7.72
N SER A 96 -11.81 19.99 -6.94
CA SER A 96 -12.23 18.69 -7.47
C SER A 96 -13.45 18.82 -8.39
N ASP A 97 -14.43 19.62 -7.99
CA ASP A 97 -15.66 19.86 -8.76
C ASP A 97 -15.38 20.62 -10.05
N THR A 98 -14.50 21.64 -10.04
CA THR A 98 -14.07 22.33 -11.25
C THR A 98 -13.33 21.39 -12.19
N ARG A 99 -12.37 20.59 -11.69
CA ARG A 99 -11.68 19.59 -12.51
C ARG A 99 -12.64 18.58 -13.13
N ILE A 100 -13.65 18.14 -12.39
CA ILE A 100 -14.67 17.22 -12.92
C ILE A 100 -15.45 17.90 -14.04
N LYS A 101 -15.94 19.14 -13.85
CA LYS A 101 -16.64 19.89 -14.91
C LYS A 101 -15.80 20.06 -16.17
N GLU A 102 -14.52 20.40 -16.02
CA GLU A 102 -13.58 20.53 -17.15
C GLU A 102 -13.36 19.20 -17.90
N LEU A 103 -13.35 18.06 -17.19
CA LEU A 103 -13.17 16.75 -17.82
C LEU A 103 -14.44 16.27 -18.56
N PHE A 104 -15.62 16.68 -18.09
CA PHE A 104 -16.90 16.25 -18.65
C PHE A 104 -17.57 17.30 -19.55
N ASN A 105 -16.92 18.46 -19.78
CA ASN A 105 -17.40 19.56 -20.64
C ASN A 105 -18.88 19.97 -20.37
N GLU A 106 -19.24 20.16 -19.10
CA GLU A 106 -20.47 20.87 -18.69
C GLU A 106 -20.19 22.33 -18.33
#